data_AF-A0A2K8T3D6-F1
#
_entry.id   AF-A0A2K8T3D6-F1
#
_cell.length_a   1.000
_cell.length_b   1.000
_cell.length_c   1.000
_cell.angle_alpha   90.00
_cell.angle_beta   90.00
_cell.angle_gamma   90.00
#
_symmetry.space_group_name_H-M   'P 1'
#
loop_
_entity.id
_entity.type
_entity.pdbx_description
1 polymer ?
#
loop_
_entity_poly.entity_id
_entity_poly.type
_entity_poly.pdbx_seq_one_letter_code
_entity_poly.pdbx_strand_id
1 'polypeptide(L)'
;MSHPFPNPTIAPMQRQQVRDGLLLTAERWQRAHDYQRKRQNLHYQSINQPGIVCGLGVRVIPAPEEVAAQYRDNRWVQIQPGIAIDLEGNPIVVPHQINFRIATELKESEPVTVYLVAQYRDPDRLGGSPDQEIVQETFRIDERSRSPERSDVELCRILLRRSQQEMLRTPADVFFPGYGDLDLRYRRQAQARPQGLVQIAEINSDDPDCSRNFFNLTYLLRAVEDIYPSLKGAETVDRVTWDGDIHPYDLLYLTGHQSLSLNNHQFSNLSSYLKSGGTLLADASVESIELIQSVQALAQHLQTPLKSLQEARRDHPLRIKPFLFSALPIMDQTRIQLLSGGGIILAIGNLGGLWGLEEELQRSRTDIRTAQELGINILHFAWKRKQTLDLQSEGGAVR
;
A
#
# COMPACT_ATOMS: atom_id res chain seq x y z
N MET A 1 2.16 6.91 -0.72
CA MET A 1 0.82 7.26 -1.24
C MET A 1 -0.14 6.25 -0.64
N SER A 2 -0.97 6.67 0.32
CA SER A 2 -1.81 5.80 1.15
C SER A 2 -3.10 5.28 0.48
N HIS A 3 -3.32 5.58 -0.81
CA HIS A 3 -4.58 5.24 -1.45
C HIS A 3 -4.50 3.88 -2.17
N PRO A 4 -5.51 3.00 -2.00
CA PRO A 4 -5.69 1.90 -2.92
C PRO A 4 -5.78 2.48 -4.33
N PHE A 5 -5.15 1.82 -5.30
CA PHE A 5 -5.36 2.17 -6.70
C PHE A 5 -6.88 2.16 -6.93
N PRO A 6 -7.49 3.23 -7.43
CA PRO A 6 -8.94 3.26 -7.61
C PRO A 6 -9.36 2.13 -8.55
N ASN A 7 -10.50 1.51 -8.26
CA ASN A 7 -11.12 0.62 -9.23
C ASN A 7 -11.54 1.42 -10.47
N PRO A 8 -11.50 0.81 -11.67
CA PRO A 8 -11.97 1.49 -12.87
C PRO A 8 -13.44 1.85 -12.73
N THR A 9 -13.85 2.96 -13.38
CA THR A 9 -15.24 3.41 -13.35
C THR A 9 -16.18 2.35 -13.91
N ILE A 10 -17.24 2.03 -13.17
CA ILE A 10 -18.29 1.10 -13.59
C ILE A 10 -19.17 1.81 -14.62
N ALA A 11 -18.81 1.74 -15.89
CA ALA A 11 -19.56 2.33 -16.99
C ALA A 11 -19.52 1.43 -18.25
N PRO A 12 -20.63 1.32 -19.01
CA PRO A 12 -20.65 0.55 -20.24
C PRO A 12 -19.78 1.21 -21.31
N MET A 13 -18.98 0.42 -22.01
CA MET A 13 -18.18 0.90 -23.13
C MET A 13 -19.01 0.95 -24.42
N GLN A 14 -18.85 2.02 -25.20
CA GLN A 14 -19.57 2.21 -26.47
C GLN A 14 -18.61 2.03 -27.65
N ARG A 15 -18.91 1.09 -28.55
CA ARG A 15 -18.15 0.85 -29.78
C ARG A 15 -18.88 1.40 -31.01
N GLN A 16 -18.12 1.82 -32.02
CA GLN A 16 -18.69 2.17 -33.32
C GLN A 16 -19.29 0.92 -33.98
N GLN A 17 -20.57 0.99 -34.36
CA GLN A 17 -21.20 -0.03 -35.20
C GLN A 17 -20.78 0.18 -36.65
N VAL A 18 -20.27 -0.89 -37.28
CA VAL A 18 -19.89 -0.94 -38.69
C VAL A 18 -21.02 -1.59 -39.48
N ARG A 19 -21.40 -0.99 -40.60
CA ARG A 19 -22.45 -1.45 -41.52
C ARG A 19 -22.09 -1.08 -42.96
N ASP A 20 -22.65 -1.80 -43.92
CA ASP A 20 -22.42 -1.51 -45.34
C ASP A 20 -22.89 -0.10 -45.70
N GLY A 21 -22.12 0.55 -46.58
CA GLY A 21 -22.35 1.95 -46.97
C GLY A 21 -21.98 2.99 -45.89
N LEU A 22 -21.38 2.58 -44.76
CA LEU A 22 -20.88 3.53 -43.77
C LEU A 22 -19.65 4.27 -44.29
N LEU A 23 -19.76 5.60 -44.44
CA LEU A 23 -18.62 6.46 -44.76
C LEU A 23 -17.58 6.44 -43.62
N LEU A 24 -16.33 6.13 -43.94
CA LEU A 24 -15.20 6.26 -43.02
C LEU A 24 -14.70 7.71 -43.01
N THR A 25 -14.80 8.36 -41.87
CA THR A 25 -14.26 9.71 -41.61
C THR A 25 -13.17 9.63 -40.55
N ALA A 26 -12.30 10.65 -40.50
CA ALA A 26 -11.27 10.76 -39.46
C ALA A 26 -11.88 10.67 -38.05
N GLU A 27 -13.01 11.34 -37.79
CA GLU A 27 -13.72 11.27 -36.51
C GLU A 27 -14.15 9.83 -36.15
N ARG A 28 -14.71 9.07 -37.11
CA ARG A 28 -15.12 7.68 -36.87
C ARG A 28 -13.94 6.75 -36.65
N TRP A 29 -12.83 7.01 -37.34
CA TRP A 29 -11.58 6.29 -37.16
C TRP A 29 -10.98 6.56 -35.77
N GLN A 30 -10.92 7.83 -35.37
CA GLN A 30 -10.48 8.24 -34.04
C GLN A 30 -11.34 7.59 -32.95
N ARG A 31 -12.66 7.61 -33.12
CA ARG A 31 -13.59 6.98 -32.17
C ARG A 31 -13.35 5.47 -32.02
N ALA A 32 -12.99 4.78 -33.09
CA ALA A 32 -12.66 3.36 -33.03
C ALA A 32 -11.34 3.10 -32.28
N HIS A 33 -10.31 3.94 -32.48
CA HIS A 33 -9.04 3.86 -31.75
C HIS A 33 -9.19 4.24 -30.28
N ASP A 34 -9.92 5.30 -29.97
CA ASP A 34 -10.23 5.71 -28.59
C ASP A 34 -10.93 4.59 -27.82
N TYR A 35 -11.83 3.84 -28.48
CA TYR A 35 -12.47 2.67 -27.89
C TYR A 35 -11.46 1.58 -27.52
N GLN A 36 -10.51 1.27 -28.42
CA GLN A 36 -9.47 0.27 -28.13
C GLN A 36 -8.53 0.74 -27.01
N ARG A 37 -8.09 2.01 -27.03
CA ARG A 37 -7.29 2.62 -25.97
C ARG A 37 -8.00 2.53 -24.62
N LYS A 38 -9.27 2.94 -24.54
CA LYS A 38 -10.09 2.81 -23.32
C LYS A 38 -10.20 1.37 -22.85
N ARG A 39 -10.35 0.40 -23.75
CA ARG A 39 -10.48 -1.03 -23.39
C ARG A 39 -9.17 -1.59 -22.85
N GLN A 40 -8.05 -1.20 -23.44
CA GLN A 40 -6.71 -1.54 -22.95
C GLN A 40 -6.44 -0.94 -21.58
N ASN A 41 -6.74 0.35 -21.39
CA ASN A 41 -6.60 1.04 -20.11
C ASN A 41 -7.47 0.38 -19.03
N LEU A 42 -8.75 0.10 -19.34
CA LEU A 42 -9.65 -0.62 -18.44
C LEU A 42 -9.08 -1.99 -18.04
N HIS A 43 -8.56 -2.74 -19.01
CA HIS A 43 -7.95 -4.04 -18.73
C HIS A 43 -6.75 -3.91 -17.79
N TYR A 44 -5.84 -2.97 -18.08
CA TYR A 44 -4.66 -2.72 -17.23
C TYR A 44 -5.06 -2.30 -15.83
N GLN A 45 -5.93 -1.30 -15.68
CA GLN A 45 -6.41 -0.79 -14.39
C GLN A 45 -7.08 -1.87 -13.54
N SER A 46 -7.71 -2.86 -14.19
CA SER A 46 -8.41 -3.96 -13.51
C SER A 46 -7.45 -4.96 -12.87
N ILE A 47 -6.26 -5.18 -13.43
CA ILE A 47 -5.39 -6.31 -13.04
C ILE A 47 -3.96 -5.92 -12.68
N ASN A 48 -3.52 -4.68 -12.98
CA ASN A 48 -2.15 -4.23 -12.77
C ASN A 48 -2.09 -2.93 -11.96
N GLN A 49 -0.95 -2.72 -11.31
CA GLN A 49 -0.56 -1.47 -10.66
C GLN A 49 0.28 -0.63 -11.63
N PRO A 50 0.23 0.71 -11.55
CA PRO A 50 1.18 1.57 -12.25
C PRO A 50 2.59 1.39 -11.71
N GLY A 51 3.57 1.71 -12.54
CA GLY A 51 4.97 1.67 -12.16
C GLY A 51 5.91 1.52 -13.34
N ILE A 52 7.18 1.34 -13.02
CA ILE A 52 8.26 1.11 -13.98
C ILE A 52 8.20 -0.36 -14.43
N VAL A 53 8.19 -0.57 -15.74
CA VAL A 53 8.26 -1.92 -16.34
C VAL A 53 9.72 -2.35 -16.48
N CYS A 54 10.57 -1.47 -17.01
CA CYS A 54 12.01 -1.69 -17.14
C CYS A 54 12.76 -0.37 -17.34
N GLY A 55 14.05 -0.36 -17.04
CA GLY A 55 14.92 0.81 -17.26
C GLY A 55 14.61 1.98 -16.34
N LEU A 56 14.62 3.21 -16.88
CA LEU A 56 14.33 4.46 -16.16
C LEU A 56 15.19 4.67 -14.91
N GLY A 57 16.45 4.26 -14.98
CA GLY A 57 17.44 4.56 -13.93
C GLY A 57 17.77 6.05 -13.91
N VAL A 58 18.23 6.55 -12.77
CA VAL A 58 18.68 7.94 -12.60
C VAL A 58 20.09 7.93 -12.04
N ARG A 59 21.00 8.70 -12.64
CA ARG A 59 22.36 8.88 -12.14
C ARG A 59 22.74 10.35 -12.09
N VAL A 60 23.58 10.74 -11.13
CA VAL A 60 24.15 12.09 -11.09
C VAL A 60 25.17 12.24 -12.20
N ILE A 61 25.17 13.40 -12.86
CA ILE A 61 26.14 13.77 -13.90
C ILE A 61 26.66 15.19 -13.65
N PRO A 62 27.84 15.56 -14.16
CA PRO A 62 28.21 16.97 -14.25
C PRO A 62 27.27 17.72 -15.20
N ALA A 63 27.22 19.05 -15.07
CA ALA A 63 26.50 19.89 -16.02
C ALA A 63 27.02 19.68 -17.45
N PRO A 64 26.14 19.48 -18.45
CA PRO A 64 26.57 19.32 -19.84
C PRO A 64 27.30 20.55 -20.36
N GLU A 65 28.27 20.37 -21.25
CA GLU A 65 29.09 21.49 -21.73
C GLU A 65 28.27 22.50 -22.55
N GLU A 66 27.20 22.05 -23.19
CA GLU A 66 26.38 22.89 -24.08
C GLU A 66 25.47 23.87 -23.33
N VAL A 67 25.32 23.74 -22.00
CA VAL A 67 24.42 24.60 -21.21
C VAL A 67 25.09 25.90 -20.81
N ALA A 68 24.29 26.97 -20.72
CA ALA A 68 24.75 28.29 -20.30
C ALA A 68 25.44 28.23 -18.93
N ALA A 69 26.48 29.05 -18.74
CA ALA A 69 27.32 29.03 -17.53
C ALA A 69 26.52 29.15 -16.22
N GLN A 70 25.43 29.92 -16.22
CA GLN A 70 24.53 30.08 -15.06
C GLN A 70 23.83 28.78 -14.61
N TYR A 71 23.79 27.77 -15.47
CA TYR A 71 23.20 26.46 -15.20
C TYR A 71 24.25 25.36 -15.01
N ARG A 72 25.55 25.70 -15.01
CA ARG A 72 26.64 24.74 -14.76
C ARG A 72 26.87 24.54 -13.27
N ASP A 73 25.84 24.07 -12.58
CA ASP A 73 25.88 23.67 -11.18
C ASP A 73 25.94 22.14 -11.02
N ASN A 74 26.00 21.66 -9.77
CA ASN A 74 26.04 20.23 -9.47
C ASN A 74 24.65 19.63 -9.23
N ARG A 75 23.64 20.13 -9.98
CA ARG A 75 22.23 19.71 -9.87
C ARG A 75 21.73 18.90 -11.06
N TRP A 76 22.65 18.28 -11.79
CA TRP A 76 22.30 17.53 -13.00
C TRP A 76 22.19 16.04 -12.73
N VAL A 77 21.15 15.47 -13.30
CA VAL A 77 20.92 14.03 -13.34
C VAL A 77 20.71 13.60 -14.78
N GLN A 78 20.97 12.33 -15.04
CA GLN A 78 20.65 11.70 -16.31
C GLN A 78 19.66 10.57 -16.10
N ILE A 79 18.50 10.69 -16.73
CA ILE A 79 17.49 9.65 -16.81
C ILE A 79 17.90 8.69 -17.94
N GLN A 80 17.93 7.40 -17.64
CA GLN A 80 18.22 6.34 -18.60
C GLN A 80 16.96 5.92 -19.35
N PRO A 81 17.08 5.36 -20.57
CA PRO A 81 15.94 4.83 -21.31
C PRO A 81 15.14 3.81 -20.51
N GLY A 82 13.85 3.69 -20.82
CA GLY A 82 12.98 2.68 -20.22
C GLY A 82 11.50 2.94 -20.43
N ILE A 83 10.70 2.10 -19.79
CA ILE A 83 9.25 2.05 -19.96
C ILE A 83 8.59 2.04 -18.59
N ALA A 84 7.55 2.85 -18.44
CA ALA A 84 6.63 2.82 -17.32
C ALA A 84 5.18 2.85 -17.79
N ILE A 85 4.25 2.60 -16.88
CA ILE A 85 2.80 2.72 -17.11
C ILE A 85 2.21 3.52 -15.94
N ASP A 86 1.47 4.58 -16.26
CA ASP A 86 0.80 5.42 -15.26
C ASP A 86 -0.48 4.77 -14.70
N LEU A 87 -1.14 5.42 -13.73
CA LEU A 87 -2.36 4.88 -13.11
C LEU A 87 -3.54 4.76 -14.07
N GLU A 88 -3.54 5.57 -15.14
CA GLU A 88 -4.57 5.54 -16.16
C GLU A 88 -4.33 4.44 -17.20
N GLY A 89 -3.23 3.68 -17.08
CA GLY A 89 -2.84 2.62 -18.00
C GLY A 89 -2.09 3.12 -19.24
N ASN A 90 -1.65 4.39 -19.26
CA ASN A 90 -0.93 4.94 -20.40
C ASN A 90 0.56 4.56 -20.34
N PRO A 91 1.15 4.08 -21.44
CA PRO A 91 2.57 3.78 -21.51
C PRO A 91 3.40 5.07 -21.57
N ILE A 92 4.49 5.10 -20.82
CA ILE A 92 5.49 6.17 -20.82
C ILE A 92 6.79 5.55 -21.33
N VAL A 93 7.18 5.90 -22.56
CA VAL A 93 8.39 5.36 -23.20
C VAL A 93 9.43 6.46 -23.29
N VAL A 94 10.55 6.29 -22.59
CA VAL A 94 11.73 7.15 -22.66
C VAL A 94 12.76 6.45 -23.55
N PRO A 95 12.90 6.82 -24.83
CA PRO A 95 13.70 6.04 -25.79
C PRO A 95 15.21 6.31 -25.68
N HIS A 96 15.61 7.48 -25.20
CA HIS A 96 16.99 7.92 -25.13
C HIS A 96 17.30 8.53 -23.75
N GLN A 97 18.59 8.64 -23.43
CA GLN A 97 19.03 9.29 -22.20
C GLN A 97 18.64 10.79 -22.20
N ILE A 98 18.26 11.31 -21.04
CA ILE A 98 17.86 12.72 -20.87
C ILE A 98 18.65 13.32 -19.73
N ASN A 99 19.37 14.41 -20.02
CA ASN A 99 20.00 15.23 -19.00
C ASN A 99 18.94 16.20 -18.45
N PHE A 100 18.76 16.21 -17.13
CA PHE A 100 17.77 17.02 -16.44
C PHE A 100 18.41 17.76 -15.28
N ARG A 101 18.14 19.06 -15.16
CA ARG A 101 18.62 19.88 -14.06
C ARG A 101 17.53 20.02 -13.00
N ILE A 102 17.85 19.70 -11.76
CA ILE A 102 16.98 19.94 -10.61
C ILE A 102 16.98 21.45 -10.32
N ALA A 103 15.83 22.10 -10.49
CA ALA A 103 15.68 23.55 -10.44
C ALA A 103 15.09 24.06 -9.13
N THR A 104 14.62 23.16 -8.25
CA THR A 104 13.89 23.52 -7.04
C THR A 104 14.70 24.45 -6.14
N GLU A 105 14.14 25.62 -5.86
CA GLU A 105 14.72 26.61 -4.97
C GLU A 105 14.38 26.30 -3.50
N LEU A 106 15.38 26.35 -2.63
CA LEU A 106 15.22 26.07 -1.20
C LEU A 106 14.88 27.37 -0.45
N LYS A 107 13.64 27.47 0.04
CA LYS A 107 13.18 28.60 0.86
C LYS A 107 13.32 28.22 2.35
N GLU A 108 14.06 29.04 3.11
CA GLU A 108 14.37 28.87 4.55
C GLU A 108 14.93 27.48 4.97
N SER A 109 15.07 27.23 6.28
CA SER A 109 15.95 26.21 6.88
C SER A 109 15.42 24.77 6.85
N GLU A 110 14.18 24.57 6.38
CA GLU A 110 13.53 23.26 6.35
C GLU A 110 13.98 22.41 5.16
N PRO A 111 14.16 21.09 5.36
CA PRO A 111 14.50 20.20 4.27
C PRO A 111 13.30 19.98 3.34
N VAL A 112 13.54 19.97 2.03
CA VAL A 112 12.53 19.77 0.99
C VAL A 112 12.81 18.45 0.28
N THR A 113 11.78 17.61 0.12
CA THR A 113 11.88 16.41 -0.74
C THR A 113 11.47 16.78 -2.15
N VAL A 114 12.39 16.62 -3.10
CA VAL A 114 12.14 16.78 -4.54
C VAL A 114 11.90 15.41 -5.15
N TYR A 115 10.82 15.26 -5.90
CA TYR A 115 10.47 14.05 -6.63
C TYR A 115 10.72 14.29 -8.12
N LEU A 116 11.48 13.40 -8.75
CA LEU A 116 11.61 13.37 -10.21
C LEU A 116 10.58 12.38 -10.76
N VAL A 117 9.71 12.84 -11.65
CA VAL A 117 8.58 12.06 -12.16
C VAL A 117 8.56 12.03 -13.68
N ALA A 118 8.06 10.92 -14.25
CA ALA A 118 7.71 10.80 -15.65
C ALA A 118 6.19 10.77 -15.82
N GLN A 119 5.69 11.41 -16.88
CA GLN A 119 4.26 11.51 -17.18
C GLN A 119 3.98 11.25 -18.66
N TYR A 120 2.88 10.56 -18.95
CA TYR A 120 2.37 10.43 -20.31
C TYR A 120 1.79 11.76 -20.81
N ARG A 121 1.98 12.06 -22.10
CA ARG A 121 1.41 13.24 -22.75
C ARG A 121 0.74 12.83 -24.06
N ASP A 122 -0.57 13.03 -24.10
CA ASP A 122 -1.40 12.78 -25.27
C ASP A 122 -1.03 13.78 -26.39
N PRO A 123 -0.42 13.32 -27.49
CA PRO A 123 0.06 14.22 -28.55
C PRO A 123 -1.08 15.00 -29.22
N ASP A 124 -2.29 14.44 -29.26
CA ASP A 124 -3.48 15.09 -29.85
C ASP A 124 -3.86 16.37 -29.09
N ARG A 125 -3.47 16.49 -27.81
CA ARG A 125 -3.72 17.67 -26.97
C ARG A 125 -2.64 18.74 -27.05
N LEU A 126 -1.50 18.43 -27.68
CA LEU A 126 -0.34 19.33 -27.75
C LEU A 126 -0.39 20.26 -28.97
N GLY A 127 -1.43 20.18 -29.80
CA GLY A 127 -1.62 21.08 -30.94
C GLY A 127 -0.57 20.88 -32.04
N GLY A 128 -0.38 19.62 -32.45
CA GLY A 128 0.57 19.25 -33.50
C GLY A 128 0.28 19.90 -34.87
N SER A 129 1.29 19.92 -35.74
CA SER A 129 1.12 20.39 -37.12
C SER A 129 0.16 19.47 -37.87
N PRO A 130 -0.84 20.00 -38.60
CA PRO A 130 -1.82 19.19 -39.34
C PRO A 130 -1.19 18.34 -40.47
N ASP A 131 0.06 18.58 -40.83
CA ASP A 131 0.77 17.89 -41.92
C ASP A 131 1.53 16.62 -41.48
N GLN A 132 1.45 16.21 -40.22
CA GLN A 132 2.11 14.98 -39.75
C GLN A 132 1.24 13.74 -39.99
N GLU A 133 1.68 12.87 -40.90
CA GLU A 133 1.02 11.57 -41.16
C GLU A 133 1.20 10.55 -40.02
N ILE A 134 2.26 10.69 -39.23
CA ILE A 134 2.59 9.80 -38.11
C ILE A 134 2.72 10.64 -36.83
N VAL A 135 1.92 10.28 -35.83
CA VAL A 135 1.97 10.90 -34.50
C VAL A 135 2.66 9.92 -33.54
N GLN A 136 3.78 10.36 -32.96
CA GLN A 136 4.49 9.59 -31.93
C GLN A 136 3.94 9.95 -30.54
N GLU A 137 3.67 8.94 -29.71
CA GLU A 137 3.36 9.16 -28.30
C GLU A 137 4.51 9.86 -27.59
N THR A 138 4.19 10.77 -26.67
CA THR A 138 5.19 11.58 -25.98
C THR A 138 5.01 11.56 -24.48
N PHE A 139 6.02 12.07 -23.79
CA PHE A 139 6.11 12.08 -22.35
C PHE A 139 6.72 13.38 -21.86
N ARG A 140 6.63 13.61 -20.56
CA ARG A 140 7.29 14.72 -19.89
C ARG A 140 8.02 14.21 -18.65
N ILE A 141 9.22 14.73 -18.42
CA ILE A 141 9.94 14.59 -17.16
C ILE A 141 9.80 15.91 -16.42
N ASP A 142 9.40 15.85 -15.15
CA ASP A 142 9.25 17.03 -14.30
C ASP A 142 9.81 16.74 -12.90
N GLU A 143 10.15 17.80 -12.19
CA GLU A 143 10.36 17.77 -10.75
C GLU A 143 9.14 18.28 -9.99
N ARG A 144 8.88 17.72 -8.81
CA ARG A 144 7.80 18.11 -7.91
C ARG A 144 8.35 18.32 -6.50
N SER A 145 7.86 19.34 -5.80
CA SER A 145 8.14 19.57 -4.37
C SER A 145 7.04 19.02 -3.45
N ARG A 146 5.98 18.45 -4.03
CA ARG A 146 4.89 17.75 -3.35
C ARG A 146 4.88 16.29 -3.80
N SER A 147 4.24 15.42 -3.02
CA SER A 147 4.11 14.01 -3.37
C SER A 147 3.49 13.83 -4.77
N PRO A 148 3.94 12.83 -5.55
CA PRO A 148 3.48 12.62 -6.92
C PRO A 148 1.97 12.40 -7.04
N GLU A 149 1.40 12.79 -8.19
CA GLU A 149 -0.03 12.64 -8.51
C GLU A 149 -0.32 11.31 -9.23
N ARG A 150 -1.58 11.08 -9.61
CA ARG A 150 -2.04 9.84 -10.27
C ARG A 150 -1.35 9.57 -11.62
N SER A 151 -1.07 10.63 -12.39
CA SER A 151 -0.39 10.55 -13.69
C SER A 151 1.12 10.37 -13.59
N ASP A 152 1.66 10.39 -12.38
CA ASP A 152 3.10 10.48 -12.14
C ASP A 152 3.67 9.11 -11.85
N VAL A 153 4.75 8.77 -12.56
CA VAL A 153 5.62 7.66 -12.20
C VAL A 153 6.90 8.22 -11.56
N GLU A 154 7.07 7.98 -10.26
CA GLU A 154 8.27 8.41 -9.51
C GLU A 154 9.52 7.65 -10.01
N LEU A 155 10.51 8.42 -10.47
CA LEU A 155 11.81 7.90 -10.91
C LEU A 155 12.84 7.89 -9.78
N CYS A 156 12.84 8.93 -8.95
CA CYS A 156 13.64 9.04 -7.73
C CYS A 156 13.10 10.17 -6.87
N ARG A 157 13.56 10.23 -5.62
CA ARG A 157 13.43 11.42 -4.77
C ARG A 157 14.78 11.87 -4.23
N ILE A 158 14.86 13.12 -3.80
CA ILE A 158 16.09 13.74 -3.29
C ILE A 158 15.71 14.61 -2.11
N LEU A 159 16.33 14.38 -0.95
CA LEU A 159 16.14 15.24 0.21
C LEU A 159 17.16 16.39 0.18
N LEU A 160 16.70 17.61 -0.04
CA LEU A 160 17.55 18.79 -0.17
C LEU A 160 17.46 19.68 1.08
N ARG A 161 18.58 20.29 1.47
CA ARG A 161 18.65 21.24 2.60
C ARG A 161 19.69 22.33 2.33
N ARG A 162 19.35 23.59 2.65
CA ARG A 162 20.17 24.78 2.34
C ARG A 162 21.59 24.78 2.94
N SER A 163 21.80 24.12 4.07
CA SER A 163 23.10 24.09 4.76
C SER A 163 24.14 23.19 4.10
N GLN A 164 23.71 22.26 3.24
CA GLN A 164 24.60 21.48 2.43
C GLN A 164 24.67 22.15 1.07
N GLN A 165 25.89 22.42 0.59
CA GLN A 165 26.11 22.85 -0.78
C GLN A 165 25.25 21.99 -1.69
N GLU A 166 24.52 22.66 -2.58
CA GLU A 166 23.42 22.20 -3.42
C GLU A 166 23.81 21.13 -4.46
N MET A 167 24.63 20.18 -4.05
CA MET A 167 25.32 19.19 -4.85
C MET A 167 24.62 17.85 -4.70
N LEU A 168 24.17 17.35 -5.84
CA LEU A 168 23.63 16.00 -5.95
C LEU A 168 24.77 14.99 -5.88
N ARG A 169 24.51 13.85 -5.24
CA ARG A 169 25.47 12.78 -5.05
C ARG A 169 24.85 11.42 -5.30
N THR A 170 25.70 10.49 -5.71
CA THR A 170 25.38 9.07 -5.65
C THR A 170 25.51 8.64 -4.19
N PRO A 171 24.49 8.01 -3.58
CA PRO A 171 24.55 7.58 -2.18
C PRO A 171 25.72 6.62 -1.96
N ALA A 172 26.43 6.80 -0.84
CA ALA A 172 27.43 5.84 -0.38
C ALA A 172 26.80 4.51 0.04
N ASP A 173 25.60 4.58 0.63
CA ASP A 173 24.76 3.43 0.94
C ASP A 173 23.37 3.64 0.30
N VAL A 174 23.04 2.81 -0.68
CA VAL A 174 21.79 2.88 -1.44
C VAL A 174 20.55 2.62 -0.58
N PHE A 175 20.70 1.97 0.59
CA PHE A 175 19.61 1.70 1.51
C PHE A 175 19.39 2.83 2.52
N PHE A 176 20.36 3.74 2.69
CA PHE A 176 20.31 4.88 3.60
C PHE A 176 20.80 6.19 2.95
N PRO A 177 20.14 6.64 1.87
CA PRO A 177 20.49 7.90 1.20
C PRO A 177 20.32 9.09 2.16
N GLY A 178 21.34 9.95 2.18
CA GLY A 178 21.35 11.17 2.97
C GLY A 178 20.80 12.39 2.21
N TYR A 179 21.15 13.56 2.72
CA TYR A 179 20.84 14.82 2.06
C TYR A 179 21.65 14.97 0.75
N GLY A 180 20.97 15.37 -0.33
CA GLY A 180 21.55 15.51 -1.66
C GLY A 180 21.79 14.19 -2.40
N ASP A 181 21.59 13.04 -1.75
CA ASP A 181 21.73 11.75 -2.39
C ASP A 181 20.48 11.40 -3.21
N LEU A 182 20.69 10.73 -4.34
CA LEU A 182 19.59 10.10 -5.07
C LEU A 182 19.00 8.95 -4.25
N ASP A 183 17.70 9.02 -3.96
CA ASP A 183 16.95 7.95 -3.33
C ASP A 183 16.09 7.22 -4.37
N LEU A 184 16.50 6.00 -4.70
CA LEU A 184 15.84 5.12 -5.67
C LEU A 184 14.94 4.07 -5.02
N ARG A 185 14.85 4.02 -3.68
CA ARG A 185 14.17 2.93 -2.94
C ARG A 185 12.67 2.90 -3.15
N TYR A 186 12.09 4.03 -3.55
CA TYR A 186 10.65 4.20 -3.68
C TYR A 186 10.12 4.05 -5.10
N ARG A 187 11.00 3.64 -6.04
CA ARG A 187 10.63 3.33 -7.42
C ARG A 187 9.70 2.13 -7.44
N ARG A 188 8.42 2.37 -7.74
CA ARG A 188 7.42 1.31 -7.86
C ARG A 188 7.62 0.55 -9.17
N GLN A 189 7.71 -0.78 -9.10
CA GLN A 189 7.65 -1.63 -10.27
C GLN A 189 6.18 -1.88 -10.66
N ALA A 190 5.93 -1.94 -11.96
CA ALA A 190 4.65 -2.40 -12.48
C ALA A 190 4.47 -3.88 -12.08
N GLN A 191 3.32 -4.21 -11.50
CA GLN A 191 3.04 -5.54 -10.96
C GLN A 191 1.54 -5.84 -10.96
N ALA A 192 1.16 -7.07 -10.66
CA ALA A 192 -0.22 -7.46 -10.49
C ALA A 192 -0.90 -6.64 -9.37
N ARG A 193 -2.17 -6.30 -9.58
CA ARG A 193 -2.99 -5.58 -8.62
C ARG A 193 -3.45 -6.54 -7.51
N PRO A 194 -3.26 -6.19 -6.22
CA PRO A 194 -3.79 -6.99 -5.13
C PRO A 194 -5.31 -6.96 -5.18
N GLN A 195 -5.93 -8.03 -4.69
CA GLN A 195 -7.39 -8.11 -4.56
C GLN A 195 -7.91 -7.20 -3.46
N GLY A 196 -7.07 -6.84 -2.48
CA GLY A 196 -7.44 -5.99 -1.36
C GLY A 196 -6.26 -5.26 -0.73
N LEU A 197 -6.56 -4.12 -0.11
CA LEU A 197 -5.68 -3.39 0.79
C LEU A 197 -6.20 -3.61 2.22
N VAL A 198 -5.32 -3.95 3.16
CA VAL A 198 -5.65 -4.12 4.58
C VAL A 198 -5.13 -2.95 5.39
N GLN A 199 -6.02 -2.31 6.12
CA GLN A 199 -5.71 -1.24 7.07
C GLN A 199 -5.79 -1.78 8.50
N ILE A 200 -4.72 -1.57 9.27
CA ILE A 200 -4.63 -1.93 10.68
C ILE A 200 -4.50 -0.66 11.50
N ALA A 201 -5.19 -0.60 12.64
CA ALA A 201 -4.88 0.36 13.69
C ALA A 201 -4.60 -0.34 15.02
N GLU A 202 -3.60 0.14 15.76
CA GLU A 202 -3.41 -0.21 17.17
C GLU A 202 -4.31 0.68 18.03
N ILE A 203 -5.00 0.07 18.98
CA ILE A 203 -5.76 0.78 20.00
C ILE A 203 -4.78 1.32 21.04
N ASN A 204 -4.72 2.64 21.14
CA ASN A 204 -4.02 3.31 22.22
C ASN A 204 -4.83 3.14 23.52
N SER A 205 -4.17 2.64 24.56
CA SER A 205 -4.76 2.45 25.89
C SER A 205 -3.80 2.93 26.97
N ASP A 206 -4.30 3.06 28.20
CA ASP A 206 -3.47 3.49 29.34
C ASP A 206 -2.56 2.38 29.88
N ASP A 207 -2.58 1.19 29.27
CA ASP A 207 -1.71 0.08 29.60
C ASP A 207 -0.26 0.38 29.14
N PRO A 208 0.75 0.25 30.02
CA PRO A 208 2.14 0.56 29.68
C PRO A 208 2.69 -0.30 28.53
N ASP A 209 2.16 -1.51 28.34
CA ASP A 209 2.59 -2.46 27.31
C ASP A 209 1.69 -2.44 26.07
N CYS A 210 0.77 -1.49 25.95
CA CYS A 210 -0.14 -1.39 24.80
C CYS A 210 0.57 -1.18 23.46
N SER A 211 1.78 -0.62 23.50
CA SER A 211 2.60 -0.30 22.33
C SER A 211 3.70 -1.32 22.03
N ARG A 212 3.83 -2.38 22.84
CA ARG A 212 5.00 -3.29 22.79
C ARG A 212 5.25 -3.91 21.41
N ASN A 213 4.17 -4.13 20.65
CA ASN A 213 4.19 -4.79 19.35
C ASN A 213 3.93 -3.83 18.18
N PHE A 214 3.83 -2.52 18.41
CA PHE A 214 3.42 -1.55 17.39
C PHE A 214 4.28 -1.61 16.12
N PHE A 215 5.61 -1.63 16.27
CA PHE A 215 6.53 -1.74 15.13
C PHE A 215 6.45 -3.12 14.45
N ASN A 216 6.12 -4.17 15.21
CA ASN A 216 5.97 -5.54 14.71
C ASN A 216 4.81 -5.64 13.71
N LEU A 217 3.74 -4.87 13.90
CA LEU A 217 2.63 -4.76 12.95
C LEU A 217 3.09 -4.22 11.59
N THR A 218 4.03 -3.27 11.59
CA THR A 218 4.59 -2.73 10.34
C THR A 218 5.39 -3.79 9.59
N TYR A 219 6.15 -4.63 10.31
CA TYR A 219 6.86 -5.76 9.70
C TYR A 219 5.90 -6.81 9.14
N LEU A 220 4.78 -7.10 9.83
CA LEU A 220 3.74 -7.98 9.31
C LEU A 220 3.14 -7.41 8.00
N LEU A 221 2.75 -6.14 7.98
CA LEU A 221 2.16 -5.51 6.78
C LEU A 221 3.11 -5.54 5.58
N ARG A 222 4.42 -5.35 5.80
CA ARG A 222 5.44 -5.49 4.76
C ARG A 222 5.54 -6.92 4.25
N ALA A 223 5.54 -7.90 5.15
CA ALA A 223 5.62 -9.31 4.79
C ALA A 223 4.40 -9.79 3.99
N VAL A 224 3.22 -9.18 4.15
CA VAL A 224 2.01 -9.57 3.41
C VAL A 224 2.23 -9.54 1.89
N GLU A 225 2.83 -8.48 1.34
CA GLU A 225 3.00 -8.32 -0.11
C GLU A 225 3.99 -9.36 -0.69
N ASP A 226 5.04 -9.71 0.06
CA ASP A 226 6.04 -10.69 -0.35
C ASP A 226 5.53 -12.15 -0.23
N ILE A 227 4.69 -12.42 0.76
CA ILE A 227 4.25 -13.77 1.13
C ILE A 227 2.94 -14.15 0.46
N TYR A 228 2.03 -13.18 0.32
CA TYR A 228 0.71 -13.35 -0.27
C TYR A 228 0.34 -12.14 -1.14
N PRO A 229 0.89 -12.05 -2.39
CA PRO A 229 0.74 -10.87 -3.26
C PRO A 229 -0.70 -10.51 -3.64
N SER A 230 -1.67 -11.41 -3.40
CA SER A 230 -3.09 -11.11 -3.59
C SER A 230 -3.64 -10.12 -2.56
N LEU A 231 -2.92 -9.85 -1.49
CA LEU A 231 -3.28 -8.89 -0.46
C LEU A 231 -2.13 -7.91 -0.28
N LYS A 232 -2.44 -6.66 0.05
CA LYS A 232 -1.44 -5.64 0.34
C LYS A 232 -1.71 -5.00 1.69
N GLY A 233 -0.65 -4.77 2.46
CA GLY A 233 -0.73 -3.97 3.69
C GLY A 233 -0.72 -2.48 3.40
N ALA A 234 -1.37 -1.68 4.25
CA ALA A 234 -1.19 -0.23 4.26
C ALA A 234 0.28 0.15 4.50
N GLU A 235 0.70 1.33 4.01
CA GLU A 235 2.07 1.82 4.17
C GLU A 235 2.44 2.05 5.65
N THR A 236 1.45 2.40 6.48
CA THR A 236 1.59 2.69 7.91
C THR A 236 0.54 1.95 8.72
N VAL A 237 0.86 1.72 9.99
CA VAL A 237 -0.09 1.31 11.02
C VAL A 237 -0.48 2.55 11.80
N ASP A 238 -1.77 2.81 11.92
CA ASP A 238 -2.26 3.99 12.63
C ASP A 238 -2.50 3.66 14.10
N ARG A 239 -2.55 4.70 14.94
CA ARG A 239 -2.96 4.60 16.34
C ARG A 239 -4.26 5.35 16.54
N VAL A 240 -5.23 4.67 17.16
CA VAL A 240 -6.55 5.23 17.40
C VAL A 240 -7.00 4.97 18.82
N THR A 241 -7.95 5.76 19.31
CA THR A 241 -8.63 5.51 20.58
C THR A 241 -10.02 4.93 20.31
N TRP A 242 -10.64 4.35 21.34
CA TRP A 242 -12.00 3.81 21.23
C TRP A 242 -13.07 4.86 20.88
N ASP A 243 -12.81 6.14 21.18
CA ASP A 243 -13.69 7.26 20.88
C ASP A 243 -13.41 7.87 19.48
N GLY A 244 -12.35 7.44 18.80
CA GLY A 244 -12.01 7.87 17.45
C GLY A 244 -12.80 7.15 16.35
N ASP A 245 -12.56 7.52 15.10
CA ASP A 245 -13.12 6.82 13.95
C ASP A 245 -12.34 5.53 13.67
N ILE A 246 -12.94 4.40 14.04
CA ILE A 246 -12.38 3.05 13.87
C ILE A 246 -12.89 2.33 12.61
N HIS A 247 -13.88 2.88 11.90
CA HIS A 247 -14.52 2.24 10.74
C HIS A 247 -13.64 2.15 9.47
N PRO A 248 -12.64 3.02 9.23
CA PRO A 248 -11.76 2.86 8.09
C PRO A 248 -11.01 1.52 8.09
N TYR A 249 -10.58 1.05 9.27
CA TYR A 249 -9.70 -0.10 9.46
C TYR A 249 -10.39 -1.45 9.30
N ASP A 250 -9.68 -2.42 8.75
CA ASP A 250 -10.14 -3.80 8.62
C ASP A 250 -9.86 -4.59 9.91
N LEU A 251 -8.76 -4.26 10.58
CA LEU A 251 -8.33 -4.87 11.83
C LEU A 251 -7.95 -3.81 12.86
N LEU A 252 -8.56 -3.89 14.06
CA LEU A 252 -8.08 -3.22 15.26
C LEU A 252 -7.21 -4.20 16.04
N TYR A 253 -6.06 -3.73 16.50
CA TYR A 253 -5.11 -4.50 17.30
C TYR A 253 -5.06 -3.95 18.72
N LEU A 254 -5.17 -4.84 19.71
CA LEU A 254 -5.11 -4.55 21.13
C LEU A 254 -4.13 -5.52 21.79
N THR A 255 -3.22 -5.01 22.62
CA THR A 255 -2.30 -5.80 23.45
C THR A 255 -2.15 -5.12 24.81
N GLY A 256 -1.66 -5.86 25.81
CA GLY A 256 -1.43 -5.35 27.16
C GLY A 256 -1.61 -6.44 28.22
N HIS A 257 -1.69 -6.01 29.47
CA HIS A 257 -1.93 -6.86 30.65
C HIS A 257 -3.25 -6.53 31.35
N GLN A 258 -3.69 -5.28 31.31
CA GLN A 258 -4.86 -4.77 32.01
C GLN A 258 -6.18 -5.21 31.38
N SER A 259 -7.22 -5.29 32.20
CA SER A 259 -8.59 -5.52 31.74
C SER A 259 -9.06 -4.47 30.74
N LEU A 260 -9.70 -4.90 29.66
CA LEU A 260 -10.41 -4.02 28.73
C LEU A 260 -11.67 -3.45 29.39
N SER A 261 -11.65 -2.14 29.66
CA SER A 261 -12.79 -1.41 30.20
C SER A 261 -13.31 -0.42 29.16
N LEU A 262 -14.56 -0.60 28.71
CA LEU A 262 -15.21 0.26 27.74
C LEU A 262 -16.39 0.96 28.40
N ASN A 263 -16.52 2.27 28.18
CA ASN A 263 -17.76 2.97 28.51
C ASN A 263 -18.88 2.63 27.50
N ASN A 264 -20.11 3.05 27.77
CA ASN A 264 -21.27 2.74 26.91
C ASN A 264 -21.12 3.25 25.46
N HIS A 265 -20.47 4.40 25.27
CA HIS A 265 -20.22 4.97 23.94
C HIS A 265 -19.20 4.12 23.17
N GLN A 266 -18.06 3.82 23.81
CA GLN A 266 -16.99 3.00 23.24
C GLN A 266 -17.47 1.58 22.92
N PHE A 267 -18.27 0.97 23.81
CA PHE A 267 -18.89 -0.33 23.56
C PHE A 267 -19.84 -0.28 22.35
N SER A 268 -20.66 0.77 22.24
CA SER A 268 -21.57 0.95 21.10
C SER A 268 -20.80 1.14 19.79
N ASN A 269 -19.71 1.92 19.80
CA ASN A 269 -18.82 2.13 18.66
C ASN A 269 -18.18 0.81 18.20
N LEU A 270 -17.60 0.05 19.14
CA LEU A 270 -17.01 -1.26 18.85
C LEU A 270 -18.06 -2.27 18.35
N SER A 271 -19.27 -2.27 18.92
CA SER A 271 -20.36 -3.13 18.45
C SER A 271 -20.76 -2.80 17.01
N SER A 272 -20.86 -1.51 16.66
CA SER A 272 -21.12 -1.05 15.29
C SER A 272 -20.00 -1.46 14.33
N TYR A 273 -18.75 -1.27 14.74
CA TYR A 273 -17.57 -1.67 13.99
C TYR A 273 -17.56 -3.18 13.67
N LEU A 274 -17.81 -4.04 14.66
CA LEU A 274 -17.84 -5.50 14.46
C LEU A 274 -19.02 -5.96 13.58
N LYS A 275 -20.16 -5.26 13.66
CA LYS A 275 -21.36 -5.51 12.84
C LYS A 275 -21.18 -5.08 11.38
N SER A 276 -20.45 -4.00 11.14
CA SER A 276 -20.04 -3.56 9.80
C SER A 276 -18.88 -4.40 9.22
N GLY A 277 -18.44 -5.43 9.93
CA GLY A 277 -17.48 -6.41 9.44
C GLY A 277 -16.03 -6.16 9.81
N GLY A 278 -15.78 -5.13 10.63
CA GLY A 278 -14.51 -4.94 11.31
C GLY A 278 -14.11 -6.15 12.17
N THR A 279 -12.82 -6.25 12.46
CA THR A 279 -12.25 -7.32 13.28
C THR A 279 -11.41 -6.74 14.41
N LEU A 280 -11.56 -7.26 15.62
CA LEU A 280 -10.69 -6.95 16.76
C LEU A 280 -9.76 -8.14 17.01
N LEU A 281 -8.45 -7.93 16.94
CA LEU A 281 -7.44 -8.86 17.45
C LEU A 281 -6.95 -8.37 18.81
N ALA A 282 -7.30 -9.11 19.86
CA ALA A 282 -6.68 -8.99 21.17
C ALA A 282 -5.53 -9.99 21.29
N ASP A 283 -4.30 -9.50 21.36
CA ASP A 283 -3.09 -10.28 21.52
C ASP A 283 -2.56 -10.19 22.96
N ALA A 284 -2.77 -11.24 23.72
CA ALA A 284 -2.45 -11.31 25.14
C ALA A 284 -1.25 -12.24 25.36
N SER A 285 -0.39 -11.92 26.34
CA SER A 285 0.53 -12.95 26.86
C SER A 285 -0.27 -13.95 27.69
N VAL A 286 0.31 -15.11 28.00
CA VAL A 286 -0.33 -16.11 28.88
C VAL A 286 -0.59 -15.54 30.28
N GLU A 287 0.21 -14.56 30.70
CA GLU A 287 0.16 -13.92 32.01
C GLU A 287 -0.86 -12.77 32.07
N SER A 288 -1.34 -12.26 30.94
CA SER A 288 -2.33 -11.18 30.83
C SER A 288 -3.76 -11.67 31.14
N ILE A 289 -3.97 -12.27 32.32
CA ILE A 289 -5.22 -12.92 32.72
C ILE A 289 -6.39 -11.95 32.69
N GLU A 290 -6.20 -10.71 33.14
CA GLU A 290 -7.26 -9.68 33.17
C GLU A 290 -7.74 -9.30 31.76
N LEU A 291 -6.79 -9.09 30.83
CA LEU A 291 -7.13 -8.83 29.42
C LEU A 291 -7.87 -10.02 28.80
N ILE A 292 -7.39 -11.25 29.03
CA ILE A 292 -8.02 -12.48 28.50
C ILE A 292 -9.48 -12.58 28.98
N GLN A 293 -9.70 -12.43 30.29
CA GLN A 293 -11.04 -12.55 30.90
C GLN A 293 -11.98 -11.45 30.43
N SER A 294 -11.51 -10.20 30.37
CA SER A 294 -12.32 -9.06 29.94
C SER A 294 -12.73 -9.16 28.47
N VAL A 295 -11.85 -9.62 27.58
CA VAL A 295 -12.18 -9.86 26.16
C VAL A 295 -13.18 -11.01 26.00
N GLN A 296 -13.05 -12.08 26.79
CA GLN A 296 -14.05 -13.17 26.82
C GLN A 296 -15.41 -12.66 27.30
N ALA A 297 -15.44 -11.85 28.36
CA ALA A 297 -16.67 -11.24 28.89
C ALA A 297 -17.32 -10.29 27.87
N LEU A 298 -16.53 -9.48 27.17
CA LEU A 298 -16.99 -8.62 26.08
C LEU A 298 -17.69 -9.43 24.98
N ALA A 299 -17.06 -10.51 24.53
CA ALA A 299 -17.62 -11.39 23.51
C ALA A 299 -18.92 -12.08 23.96
N GLN A 300 -19.03 -12.44 25.25
CA GLN A 300 -20.28 -12.95 25.83
C GLN A 300 -21.36 -11.87 25.85
N HIS A 301 -21.02 -10.63 26.21
CA HIS A 301 -21.96 -9.50 26.23
C HIS A 301 -22.48 -9.16 24.82
N LEU A 302 -21.63 -9.32 23.80
CA LEU A 302 -22.00 -9.21 22.38
C LEU A 302 -22.76 -10.44 21.83
N GLN A 303 -23.05 -11.43 22.66
CA GLN A 303 -23.74 -12.68 22.31
C GLN A 303 -23.01 -13.51 21.25
N THR A 304 -21.68 -13.38 21.19
CA THR A 304 -20.82 -14.11 20.25
C THR A 304 -19.64 -14.73 21.02
N PRO A 305 -19.90 -15.71 21.90
CA PRO A 305 -18.87 -16.28 22.77
C PRO A 305 -17.71 -16.83 21.94
N LEU A 306 -16.49 -16.55 22.41
CA LEU A 306 -15.27 -17.01 21.74
C LEU A 306 -15.18 -18.53 21.84
N LYS A 307 -14.95 -19.18 20.69
CA LYS A 307 -14.69 -20.62 20.62
C LYS A 307 -13.25 -20.86 20.20
N SER A 308 -12.64 -21.90 20.75
CA SER A 308 -11.31 -22.30 20.33
C SER A 308 -11.31 -22.64 18.83
N LEU A 309 -10.25 -22.25 18.13
CA LEU A 309 -10.05 -22.66 16.74
C LEU A 309 -9.95 -24.20 16.58
N GLN A 310 -9.62 -24.94 17.65
CA GLN A 310 -9.64 -26.40 17.64
C GLN A 310 -11.07 -26.97 17.60
N GLU A 311 -12.02 -26.24 18.19
CA GLU A 311 -13.45 -26.58 18.22
C GLU A 311 -14.20 -26.00 17.01
N ALA A 312 -13.61 -25.03 16.32
CA ALA A 312 -14.15 -24.46 15.10
C ALA A 312 -14.24 -25.50 13.98
N ARG A 313 -15.09 -25.22 12.98
CA ARG A 313 -15.20 -26.05 11.79
C ARG A 313 -13.83 -26.15 11.08
N ARG A 314 -13.56 -27.31 10.48
CA ARG A 314 -12.27 -27.56 9.79
C ARG A 314 -12.00 -26.61 8.62
N ASP A 315 -13.05 -26.04 8.03
CA ASP A 315 -13.00 -25.06 6.95
C ASP A 315 -12.96 -23.60 7.42
N HIS A 316 -12.76 -23.35 8.72
CA HIS A 316 -12.69 -21.99 9.26
C HIS A 316 -11.54 -21.19 8.60
N PRO A 317 -11.77 -19.99 8.06
CA PRO A 317 -10.77 -19.28 7.27
C PRO A 317 -9.45 -19.02 8.01
N LEU A 318 -9.48 -18.70 9.31
CA LEU A 318 -8.25 -18.53 10.12
C LEU A 318 -7.34 -19.77 10.10
N ARG A 319 -7.89 -20.96 9.83
CA ARG A 319 -7.15 -22.22 9.78
C ARG A 319 -6.65 -22.57 8.38
N ILE A 320 -7.32 -22.11 7.33
CA ILE A 320 -7.10 -22.63 5.97
C ILE A 320 -6.82 -21.57 4.90
N LYS A 321 -6.87 -20.27 5.23
CA LYS A 321 -6.72 -19.20 4.23
C LYS A 321 -5.91 -17.99 4.73
N PRO A 322 -4.92 -17.53 3.93
CA PRO A 322 -4.40 -18.18 2.72
C PRO A 322 -3.55 -19.43 3.01
N PHE A 323 -3.02 -19.57 4.23
CA PHE A 323 -2.15 -20.69 4.61
C PHE A 323 -2.89 -21.73 5.46
N LEU A 324 -2.53 -23.00 5.27
CA LEU A 324 -3.12 -24.12 6.00
C LEU A 324 -2.36 -24.37 7.31
N PHE A 325 -3.06 -24.34 8.44
CA PHE A 325 -2.52 -24.68 9.75
C PHE A 325 -3.14 -25.97 10.29
N SER A 326 -2.30 -27.00 10.40
CA SER A 326 -2.60 -28.21 11.19
C SER A 326 -2.26 -28.01 12.68
N ALA A 327 -1.30 -27.14 12.98
CA ALA A 327 -0.91 -26.69 14.32
C ALA A 327 -0.58 -25.19 14.30
N LEU A 328 -0.82 -24.49 15.41
CA LEU A 328 -0.50 -23.07 15.56
C LEU A 328 0.97 -22.85 15.95
N PRO A 329 1.55 -21.66 15.72
CA PRO A 329 2.92 -21.33 16.08
C PRO A 329 3.20 -21.53 17.57
N ILE A 330 4.48 -21.70 17.91
CA ILE A 330 4.98 -21.85 19.27
C ILE A 330 5.84 -20.62 19.59
N MET A 331 5.61 -20.01 20.76
CA MET A 331 6.46 -18.98 21.36
C MET A 331 6.94 -19.50 22.70
N ASP A 332 8.24 -19.43 22.97
CA ASP A 332 8.83 -19.82 24.27
C ASP A 332 8.33 -21.18 24.77
N GLN A 333 8.34 -22.17 23.87
CA GLN A 333 7.85 -23.55 24.08
C GLN A 333 6.34 -23.67 24.34
N THR A 334 5.59 -22.57 24.34
CA THR A 334 4.14 -22.53 24.51
C THR A 334 3.45 -22.34 23.17
N ARG A 335 2.47 -23.21 22.88
CA ARG A 335 1.68 -23.09 21.65
C ARG A 335 0.69 -21.93 21.78
N ILE A 336 0.65 -21.07 20.77
CA ILE A 336 -0.34 -19.99 20.68
C ILE A 336 -1.74 -20.58 20.61
N GLN A 337 -2.66 -20.03 21.40
CA GLN A 337 -4.07 -20.37 21.34
C GLN A 337 -4.83 -19.27 20.61
N LEU A 338 -5.74 -19.66 19.72
CA LEU A 338 -6.64 -18.74 19.05
C LEU A 338 -8.08 -19.08 19.41
N LEU A 339 -8.79 -18.10 19.92
CA LEU A 339 -10.23 -18.15 20.08
C LEU A 339 -10.87 -17.09 19.18
N SER A 340 -12.04 -17.38 18.64
CA SER A 340 -12.74 -16.43 17.76
C SER A 340 -14.25 -16.49 17.90
N GLY A 341 -14.90 -15.34 17.69
CA GLY A 341 -16.36 -15.19 17.73
C GLY A 341 -16.78 -13.76 17.41
N GLY A 342 -17.79 -13.58 16.56
CA GLY A 342 -18.41 -12.26 16.31
C GLY A 342 -17.51 -11.18 15.68
N GLY A 343 -16.38 -11.56 15.08
CA GLY A 343 -15.36 -10.61 14.60
C GLY A 343 -14.28 -10.28 15.64
N ILE A 344 -14.32 -10.89 16.83
CA ILE A 344 -13.26 -10.82 17.82
C ILE A 344 -12.37 -12.07 17.66
N ILE A 345 -11.07 -11.85 17.68
CA ILE A 345 -10.02 -12.87 17.74
C ILE A 345 -9.21 -12.61 19.00
N LEU A 346 -9.10 -13.61 19.86
CA LEU A 346 -8.23 -13.59 21.03
C LEU A 346 -7.05 -14.53 20.76
N ALA A 347 -5.85 -13.96 20.68
CA ALA A 347 -4.59 -14.70 20.63
C ALA A 347 -3.96 -14.72 22.02
N ILE A 348 -3.66 -15.92 22.53
CA ILE A 348 -2.99 -16.12 23.82
C ILE A 348 -1.61 -16.69 23.53
N GLY A 349 -0.57 -15.96 23.93
CA GLY A 349 0.83 -16.29 23.68
C GLY A 349 1.63 -15.21 22.94
N ASN A 350 1.18 -13.95 22.95
CA ASN A 350 1.90 -12.79 22.38
C ASN A 350 2.30 -12.96 20.89
N LEU A 351 1.34 -13.35 20.04
CA LEU A 351 1.58 -13.59 18.61
C LEU A 351 2.28 -12.41 17.91
N GLY A 352 1.88 -11.18 18.24
CA GLY A 352 2.44 -9.96 17.69
C GLY A 352 3.92 -9.77 18.02
N GLY A 353 4.40 -10.39 19.10
CA GLY A 353 5.81 -10.45 19.42
C GLY A 353 6.64 -11.13 18.33
N LEU A 354 6.10 -12.15 17.65
CA LEU A 354 6.83 -12.95 16.64
C LEU A 354 6.94 -12.30 15.25
N TRP A 355 6.23 -11.20 15.01
CA TRP A 355 6.21 -10.57 13.68
C TRP A 355 7.38 -9.60 13.45
N GLY A 356 8.03 -9.15 14.51
CA GLY A 356 9.08 -8.14 14.46
C GLY A 356 10.50 -8.68 14.58
N LEU A 357 11.42 -7.73 14.62
CA LEU A 357 12.82 -7.99 14.92
C LEU A 357 12.99 -8.34 16.40
N GLU A 358 13.97 -9.19 16.68
CA GLU A 358 14.48 -9.46 18.01
C GLU A 358 15.92 -8.95 18.05
N GLU A 359 16.27 -8.17 19.07
CA GLU A 359 17.57 -7.51 19.15
C GLU A 359 18.73 -8.52 19.21
N GLU A 360 18.51 -9.65 19.88
CA GLU A 360 19.50 -10.70 20.05
C GLU A 360 19.59 -11.66 18.84
N LEU A 361 18.71 -11.53 17.85
CA LEU A 361 18.68 -12.34 16.62
C LEU A 361 18.64 -13.87 16.87
N GLN A 362 17.96 -14.32 17.92
CA GLN A 362 17.94 -15.73 18.32
C GLN A 362 16.79 -16.53 17.72
N ARG A 363 15.71 -15.85 17.34
CA ARG A 363 14.54 -16.49 16.73
C ARG A 363 14.86 -17.18 15.41
N SER A 364 14.34 -18.40 15.27
CA SER A 364 14.47 -19.12 14.02
C SER A 364 13.62 -18.46 12.93
N ARG A 365 14.11 -18.51 11.69
CA ARG A 365 13.34 -18.08 10.51
C ARG A 365 12.01 -18.84 10.40
N THR A 366 11.97 -20.10 10.82
CA THR A 366 10.76 -20.93 10.78
C THR A 366 9.67 -20.38 11.70
N ASP A 367 10.04 -19.95 12.91
CA ASP A 367 9.07 -19.40 13.87
C ASP A 367 8.51 -18.07 13.39
N ILE A 368 9.39 -17.17 12.92
CA ILE A 368 9.00 -15.88 12.32
C ILE A 368 8.07 -16.12 11.14
N ARG A 369 8.44 -17.03 10.22
CA ARG A 369 7.64 -17.31 9.02
C ARG A 369 6.27 -17.90 9.37
N THR A 370 6.22 -18.86 10.27
CA THR A 370 4.98 -19.51 10.70
C THR A 370 4.05 -18.51 11.37
N ALA A 371 4.58 -17.60 12.19
CA ALA A 371 3.82 -16.53 12.80
C ALA A 371 3.33 -15.48 11.79
N GLN A 372 4.17 -15.09 10.83
CA GLN A 372 3.78 -14.18 9.74
C GLN A 372 2.66 -14.77 8.90
N GLU A 373 2.75 -16.05 8.52
CA GLU A 373 1.68 -16.74 7.78
C GLU A 373 0.37 -16.77 8.58
N LEU A 374 0.42 -16.96 9.90
CA LEU A 374 -0.77 -16.89 10.73
C LEU A 374 -1.33 -15.46 10.84
N GLY A 375 -0.44 -14.46 10.96
CA GLY A 375 -0.82 -13.05 10.90
C GLY A 375 -1.51 -12.72 9.58
N ILE A 376 -1.01 -13.21 8.45
CA ILE A 376 -1.64 -13.04 7.14
C ILE A 376 -3.00 -13.74 7.06
N ASN A 377 -3.17 -14.92 7.68
CA ASN A 377 -4.51 -15.54 7.81
C ASN A 377 -5.49 -14.63 8.56
N ILE A 378 -5.05 -13.98 9.64
CA ILE A 378 -5.87 -13.02 10.40
C ILE A 378 -6.22 -11.80 9.54
N LEU A 379 -5.24 -11.22 8.83
CA LEU A 379 -5.46 -10.06 7.96
C LEU A 379 -6.40 -10.40 6.79
N HIS A 380 -6.22 -11.56 6.16
CA HIS A 380 -7.10 -12.04 5.12
C HIS A 380 -8.52 -12.26 5.65
N PHE A 381 -8.67 -12.86 6.84
CA PHE A 381 -9.97 -13.03 7.48
C PHE A 381 -10.66 -11.69 7.74
N ALA A 382 -9.93 -10.72 8.31
CA ALA A 382 -10.46 -9.40 8.63
C ALA A 382 -10.95 -8.66 7.37
N TRP A 383 -10.09 -8.61 6.34
CA TRP A 383 -10.43 -8.02 5.04
C TRP A 383 -11.63 -8.73 4.39
N LYS A 384 -11.64 -10.07 4.35
CA LYS A 384 -12.69 -10.83 3.69
C LYS A 384 -14.03 -10.70 4.43
N ARG A 385 -14.01 -10.64 5.76
CA ARG A 385 -15.19 -10.42 6.59
C ARG A 385 -15.83 -9.08 6.26
N LYS A 386 -15.05 -8.00 6.27
CA LYS A 386 -15.53 -6.65 5.93
C LYS A 386 -16.10 -6.61 4.52
N GLN A 387 -15.33 -7.08 3.53
CA GLN A 387 -15.78 -7.14 2.13
C GLN A 387 -17.11 -7.91 1.97
N THR A 388 -17.26 -9.05 2.64
CA THR A 388 -18.46 -9.89 2.49
C THR A 388 -19.70 -9.22 3.09
N LEU A 389 -19.55 -8.51 4.22
CA LEU A 389 -20.65 -7.78 4.84
C LEU A 389 -20.98 -6.49 4.08
N ASP A 390 -19.97 -5.79 3.57
CA ASP A 390 -20.18 -4.63 2.68
C ASP A 390 -20.99 -5.01 1.43
N LEU A 391 -20.70 -6.17 0.83
CA LEU A 391 -21.47 -6.70 -0.31
C LEU A 391 -22.93 -7.02 0.02
N GLN A 392 -23.27 -7.25 1.28
CA GLN A 392 -24.65 -7.49 1.74
C GLN A 392 -25.38 -6.19 2.09
N SER A 393 -24.64 -5.12 2.37
CA SER A 393 -25.20 -3.79 2.58
C SER A 393 -25.54 -3.12 1.24
N GLU A 394 -26.64 -2.37 1.16
CA GLU A 394 -27.15 -1.75 -0.09
C GLU A 394 -26.20 -0.73 -0.77
N GLY A 395 -24.97 -0.57 -0.29
CA GLY A 395 -23.94 0.32 -0.84
C GLY A 395 -22.69 -0.36 -1.41
N GLY A 396 -22.69 -1.68 -1.61
CA GLY A 396 -21.51 -2.54 -1.89
C GLY A 396 -20.72 -2.32 -3.20
N ALA A 397 -20.69 -1.11 -3.75
CA ALA A 397 -19.96 -0.79 -4.98
C ALA A 397 -18.97 0.37 -4.83
N VAL A 398 -18.34 0.60 -3.66
CA VAL A 398 -17.23 1.58 -3.59
C VAL A 398 -16.21 1.22 -2.50
N ARG A 399 -15.15 0.49 -2.88
CA ARG A 399 -13.78 0.74 -2.39
C ARG A 399 -12.82 0.52 -3.55
#